data_AF-A0A9Q0XM15-F1
#
_entry.id   AF-A0A9Q0XM15-F1
#
_cell.length_a   1.000
_cell.length_b   1.000
_cell.length_c   1.000
_cell.angle_alpha   90.00
_cell.angle_beta   90.00
_cell.angle_gamma   90.00
#
_symmetry.space_group_name_H-M   'P 1'
#
loop_
_entity.id
_entity.type
_entity.pdbx_description
1 polymer ?
#
loop_
_entity_poly.entity_id
_entity_poly.type
_entity_poly.pdbx_seq_one_letter_code
_entity_poly.pdbx_strand_id
1 'polypeptide(L)'
;MVDLSSKGESLQQAEDSANQPLIAAAEPSRRGRSPSVASATSQSSYRSQKDALRHRILHLSELLRVERTNRDDNTSCYVELVSKADREKAPSIRQAFERINQRSSANIAHLEKRLQDSCAQLKTLEQRVWTTQDTSSSATSAQQQQQQQHSTSRNNFSRLSSFHFPRIRTPETSAVEEAHLSPVSESKEHCPVPEPVLKQFLVDKTKQKLEELKAQLVELREDQKALEDEWHKMDEAWKADKQQMMEFLQEEKRRHYDLEVQVNDVIQINLNEITNLKQDLACTEEKMVYQSYERTRDIWEVMESYQTRLAKMEMQQQAQQQEARELPQASIYKLYGQLINLLLTLAAILLVCASTMSACALPLLRTRWRALTTLVLFMLTIVVWNYFSHTAQVEWKTWLPSAE
;
A
#
# COMPACT_ATOMS: atom_id res chain seq x y z
N MET A 1 11.95 23.40 -53.69
CA MET A 1 13.24 23.46 -54.41
C MET A 1 14.21 24.18 -53.49
N VAL A 2 15.35 23.54 -53.19
CA VAL A 2 16.48 24.05 -52.37
C VAL A 2 16.21 24.07 -50.85
N ASP A 3 17.00 23.51 -49.94
CA ASP A 3 18.07 22.50 -50.00
C ASP A 3 18.23 21.87 -48.59
N LEU A 4 18.77 20.66 -48.55
CA LEU A 4 19.19 19.92 -47.36
C LEU A 4 20.63 20.27 -46.95
N SER A 5 21.03 19.77 -45.78
CA SER A 5 22.41 19.44 -45.35
C SER A 5 23.10 20.50 -44.46
N SER A 6 23.83 20.21 -43.38
CA SER A 6 24.16 19.02 -42.56
C SER A 6 25.18 19.48 -41.49
N LYS A 7 25.43 18.61 -40.49
CA LYS A 7 26.46 18.64 -39.41
C LYS A 7 26.17 19.55 -38.20
N GLY A 8 26.36 19.13 -36.95
CA GLY A 8 27.03 17.95 -36.39
C GLY A 8 27.93 18.36 -35.22
N GLU A 9 27.62 17.84 -34.02
CA GLU A 9 28.47 17.61 -32.84
C GLU A 9 29.18 18.79 -32.12
N SER A 10 28.91 18.98 -30.83
CA SER A 10 29.79 18.56 -29.72
C SER A 10 29.46 19.24 -28.38
N LEU A 11 29.88 18.56 -27.32
CA LEU A 11 29.56 18.72 -25.90
C LEU A 11 30.61 19.62 -25.21
N GLN A 12 30.21 20.23 -24.09
CA GLN A 12 31.04 20.68 -22.96
C GLN A 12 31.81 22.01 -23.04
N GLN A 13 31.48 22.92 -22.11
CA GLN A 13 32.36 23.41 -21.01
C GLN A 13 32.33 24.94 -20.76
N ALA A 14 32.52 25.28 -19.47
CA ALA A 14 32.86 26.57 -18.83
C ALA A 14 31.68 27.50 -18.50
N GLU A 15 31.30 27.68 -17.23
CA GLU A 15 31.99 28.35 -16.11
C GLU A 15 31.83 29.89 -16.10
N ASP A 16 31.08 30.32 -15.08
CA ASP A 16 31.51 31.32 -14.09
C ASP A 16 31.28 32.84 -14.32
N SER A 17 31.08 33.50 -13.17
CA SER A 17 31.15 34.94 -12.88
C SER A 17 30.00 35.87 -13.24
N ALA A 18 29.26 36.26 -12.19
CA ALA A 18 29.23 37.67 -11.77
C ALA A 18 28.86 37.79 -10.28
N ASN A 19 29.86 38.10 -9.47
CA ASN A 19 29.77 38.40 -8.05
C ASN A 19 29.93 39.93 -7.87
N GLN A 20 29.09 40.52 -7.00
CA GLN A 20 29.36 41.68 -6.10
C GLN A 20 29.36 43.14 -6.65
N PRO A 21 29.30 44.20 -5.77
CA PRO A 21 28.56 44.36 -4.50
C PRO A 21 28.07 45.82 -4.16
N LEU A 22 27.34 45.93 -3.02
CA LEU A 22 27.48 46.89 -1.90
C LEU A 22 26.71 48.26 -1.80
N ILE A 23 26.13 48.44 -0.59
CA ILE A 23 25.83 49.65 0.24
C ILE A 23 24.52 50.44 0.02
N ALA A 24 23.60 50.40 1.00
CA ALA A 24 23.31 51.53 1.92
C ALA A 24 22.22 51.18 2.96
N ALA A 25 22.41 51.69 4.17
CA ALA A 25 21.64 51.45 5.37
C ALA A 25 20.29 52.19 5.43
N ALA A 26 19.30 51.61 6.11
CA ALA A 26 18.29 52.32 6.88
C ALA A 26 17.58 51.36 7.86
N GLU A 27 17.67 51.63 9.17
CA GLU A 27 16.75 51.08 10.18
C GLU A 27 15.30 51.48 9.88
N PRO A 28 14.32 50.70 10.36
CA PRO A 28 13.49 51.30 11.40
C PRO A 28 13.11 50.34 12.54
N SER A 29 13.36 50.83 13.76
CA SER A 29 12.37 51.06 14.82
C SER A 29 11.45 49.90 15.25
N ARG A 30 11.64 49.50 16.51
CA ARG A 30 10.74 48.66 17.32
C ARG A 30 9.27 49.10 17.21
N ARG A 31 8.39 48.19 16.78
CA ARG A 31 6.97 48.19 17.15
C ARG A 31 6.44 46.77 17.30
N GLY A 32 5.87 46.51 18.49
CA GLY A 32 4.79 45.56 18.75
C GLY A 32 4.97 44.11 18.30
N ARG A 33 5.51 43.27 19.19
CA ARG A 33 5.40 41.80 19.08
C ARG A 33 3.95 41.39 19.40
N SER A 34 3.13 41.21 18.37
CA SER A 34 1.82 40.55 18.49
C SER A 34 2.01 39.03 18.66
N PRO A 35 1.29 38.35 19.57
CA PRO A 35 1.48 36.91 19.81
C PRO A 35 0.72 35.98 18.84
N SER A 36 0.03 36.48 17.81
CA SER A 36 -0.90 35.65 17.01
C SER A 36 -0.27 34.80 15.88
N VAL A 37 0.99 35.04 15.51
CA VAL A 37 1.63 34.32 14.37
C VAL A 37 2.08 32.90 14.75
N ALA A 38 2.37 32.63 16.03
CA ALA A 38 2.82 31.31 16.48
C ALA A 38 1.73 30.23 16.39
N SER A 39 0.45 30.60 16.53
CA SER A 39 -0.68 29.67 16.51
C SER A 39 -1.03 29.20 15.09
N ALA A 40 -0.92 30.07 14.09
CA ALA A 40 -1.21 29.75 12.69
C ALA A 40 -0.15 28.81 12.08
N THR A 41 1.14 29.05 12.35
CA THR A 41 2.23 28.18 11.88
C THR A 41 2.14 26.79 12.50
N SER A 42 1.77 26.70 13.78
CA SER A 42 1.60 25.43 14.48
C SER A 42 0.44 24.61 13.88
N GLN A 43 -0.72 25.23 13.65
CA GLN A 43 -1.87 24.54 13.02
C GLN A 43 -1.58 24.06 11.58
N SER A 44 -0.85 24.86 10.78
CA SER A 44 -0.43 24.45 9.43
C SER A 44 0.52 23.25 9.45
N SER A 45 1.45 23.21 10.41
CA SER A 45 2.41 22.11 10.59
C SER A 45 1.70 20.80 10.97
N TYR A 46 0.72 20.86 11.88
CA TYR A 46 -0.08 19.68 12.24
C TYR A 46 -0.91 19.15 11.08
N ARG A 47 -1.49 20.03 10.24
CA ARG A 47 -2.21 19.61 9.03
C ARG A 47 -1.27 18.86 8.07
N SER A 48 -0.11 19.44 7.77
CA SER A 48 0.92 18.80 6.93
C SER A 48 1.41 17.45 7.49
N GLN A 49 1.61 17.34 8.80
CA GLN A 49 2.01 16.08 9.44
C GLN A 49 0.92 15.00 9.35
N LYS A 50 -0.37 15.37 9.49
CA LYS A 50 -1.49 14.45 9.30
C LYS A 50 -1.59 13.98 7.85
N ASP A 51 -1.39 14.87 6.90
CA ASP A 51 -1.44 14.54 5.47
C ASP A 51 -0.29 13.62 5.06
N ALA A 52 0.91 13.84 5.60
CA ALA A 52 2.04 12.93 5.42
C ALA A 52 1.75 11.51 5.97
N LEU A 53 1.08 11.40 7.12
CA LEU A 53 0.66 10.11 7.68
C LEU A 53 -0.43 9.44 6.85
N ARG A 54 -1.41 10.19 6.36
CA ARG A 54 -2.47 9.67 5.46
C ARG A 54 -1.86 9.11 4.18
N HIS A 55 -0.96 9.85 3.54
CA HIS A 55 -0.25 9.38 2.36
C HIS A 55 0.54 8.09 2.65
N ARG A 56 1.24 8.03 3.79
CA ARG A 56 1.98 6.83 4.20
C ARG A 56 1.07 5.63 4.47
N ILE A 57 -0.11 5.84 5.05
CA ILE A 57 -1.13 4.80 5.26
C ILE A 57 -1.63 4.25 3.92
N LEU A 58 -1.93 5.12 2.96
CA LEU A 58 -2.34 4.71 1.61
C LEU A 58 -1.24 3.90 0.93
N HIS A 59 0.00 4.38 0.95
CA HIS A 59 1.14 3.68 0.36
C HIS A 59 1.40 2.31 1.01
N LEU A 60 1.36 2.21 2.34
CA LEU A 60 1.53 0.94 3.05
C LEU A 60 0.37 -0.03 2.78
N SER A 61 -0.86 0.48 2.66
CA SER A 61 -2.03 -0.32 2.27
C SER A 61 -1.89 -0.89 0.87
N GLU A 62 -1.37 -0.09 -0.06
CA GLU A 62 -1.14 -0.52 -1.43
C GLU A 62 -0.02 -1.57 -1.53
N LEU A 63 1.10 -1.36 -0.83
CA LEU A 63 2.15 -2.38 -0.71
C LEU A 63 1.62 -3.69 -0.14
N LEU A 64 0.75 -3.62 0.88
CA LEU A 64 0.12 -4.81 1.48
C LEU A 64 -0.81 -5.52 0.49
N ARG A 65 -1.59 -4.75 -0.30
CA ARG A 65 -2.46 -5.29 -1.34
C ARG A 65 -1.65 -6.04 -2.40
N VAL A 66 -0.59 -5.41 -2.92
CA VAL A 66 0.30 -6.00 -3.92
C VAL A 66 0.97 -7.27 -3.39
N GLU A 67 1.50 -7.24 -2.16
CA GLU A 67 2.15 -8.42 -1.57
C GLU A 67 1.17 -9.58 -1.36
N ARG A 68 -0.08 -9.29 -0.95
CA ARG A 68 -1.14 -10.31 -0.84
C ARG A 68 -1.50 -10.91 -2.21
N THR A 69 -1.68 -10.08 -3.23
CA THR A 69 -1.94 -10.55 -4.60
C THR A 69 -0.78 -11.39 -5.12
N ASN A 70 0.46 -10.95 -4.94
CA ASN A 70 1.65 -11.72 -5.32
C ASN A 70 1.73 -13.06 -4.61
N ARG A 71 1.36 -13.14 -3.32
CA ARG A 71 1.29 -14.41 -2.58
C ARG A 71 0.21 -15.34 -3.17
N ASP A 72 -0.93 -14.80 -3.53
CA ASP A 72 -2.04 -15.56 -4.11
C ASP A 72 -1.66 -16.08 -5.52
N ASP A 73 -1.00 -15.26 -6.35
CA ASP A 73 -0.44 -15.65 -7.65
C ASP A 73 0.62 -16.75 -7.50
N ASN A 74 1.53 -16.60 -6.53
CA ASN A 74 2.53 -17.62 -6.21
C ASN A 74 1.88 -18.94 -5.76
N THR A 75 0.77 -18.87 -5.02
CA THR A 75 0.00 -20.05 -4.60
C THR A 75 -0.67 -20.72 -5.79
N SER A 76 -1.26 -19.94 -6.69
CA SER A 76 -1.87 -20.42 -7.93
C SER A 76 -0.82 -21.11 -8.83
N CYS A 77 0.32 -20.46 -9.04
CA CYS A 77 1.44 -20.99 -9.81
C CYS A 77 2.01 -22.28 -9.18
N TYR A 78 2.12 -22.35 -7.85
CA TYR A 78 2.53 -23.56 -7.15
C TYR A 78 1.58 -24.73 -7.41
N VAL A 79 0.26 -24.51 -7.31
CA VAL A 79 -0.74 -25.56 -7.59
C VAL A 79 -0.63 -26.04 -9.03
N GLU A 80 -0.45 -25.12 -9.99
CA GLU A 80 -0.28 -25.46 -11.39
C GLU A 80 1.01 -26.28 -11.63
N LEU A 81 2.15 -25.85 -11.08
CA LEU A 81 3.43 -26.54 -11.22
C LEU A 81 3.39 -27.93 -10.59
N VAL A 82 2.79 -28.09 -9.41
CA VAL A 82 2.64 -29.40 -8.76
C VAL A 82 1.71 -30.30 -9.56
N SER A 83 0.67 -29.76 -10.20
CA SER A 83 -0.24 -30.55 -11.03
C SER A 83 0.41 -31.11 -12.30
N LYS A 84 1.42 -30.39 -12.84
CA LYS A 84 2.13 -30.75 -14.07
C LYS A 84 3.46 -31.48 -13.81
N ALA A 85 3.96 -31.49 -12.58
CA ALA A 85 5.27 -32.03 -12.25
C ALA A 85 5.25 -33.53 -11.94
N ASP A 86 6.30 -34.23 -12.36
CA ASP A 86 6.55 -35.61 -11.98
C ASP A 86 6.71 -35.77 -10.47
N ARG A 87 6.38 -36.97 -9.98
CA ARG A 87 6.39 -37.33 -8.56
C ARG A 87 7.74 -37.09 -7.86
N GLU A 88 8.84 -37.11 -8.61
CA GLU A 88 10.20 -36.85 -8.12
C GLU A 88 10.54 -35.35 -7.99
N LYS A 89 9.91 -34.47 -8.78
CA LYS A 89 10.15 -33.02 -8.74
C LYS A 89 9.25 -32.27 -7.75
N ALA A 90 8.11 -32.87 -7.38
CA ALA A 90 7.15 -32.29 -6.46
C ALA A 90 7.73 -31.86 -5.08
N PRO A 91 8.66 -32.59 -4.43
CA PRO A 91 9.27 -32.16 -3.17
C PRO A 91 10.12 -30.88 -3.32
N SER A 92 10.82 -30.74 -4.45
CA SER A 92 11.64 -29.55 -4.74
C SER A 92 10.76 -28.31 -4.95
N ILE A 93 9.67 -28.46 -5.69
CA ILE A 93 8.67 -27.39 -5.93
C ILE A 93 8.03 -26.95 -4.61
N ARG A 94 7.67 -27.90 -3.74
CA ARG A 94 7.18 -27.61 -2.37
C ARG A 94 8.16 -26.81 -1.55
N GLN A 95 9.43 -27.22 -1.53
CA GLN A 95 10.45 -26.53 -0.77
C GLN A 95 10.69 -25.09 -1.28
N ALA A 96 10.63 -24.88 -2.59
CA ALA A 96 10.72 -23.54 -3.18
C ALA A 96 9.53 -22.66 -2.78
N PHE A 97 8.30 -23.19 -2.90
CA PHE A 97 7.09 -22.49 -2.49
C PHE A 97 7.11 -22.12 -1.00
N GLU A 98 7.51 -23.05 -0.14
CA GLU A 98 7.53 -22.80 1.31
C GLU A 98 8.50 -21.66 1.69
N ARG A 99 9.67 -21.59 1.05
CA ARG A 99 10.61 -20.46 1.24
C ARG A 99 10.03 -19.13 0.77
N ILE A 100 9.39 -19.11 -0.40
CA ILE A 100 8.77 -17.89 -0.96
C ILE A 100 7.60 -17.45 -0.07
N ASN A 101 6.76 -18.39 0.36
CA ASN A 101 5.60 -18.14 1.19
C ASN A 101 5.99 -17.68 2.60
N GLN A 102 7.05 -18.25 3.21
CA GLN A 102 7.59 -17.76 4.48
C GLN A 102 8.06 -16.31 4.37
N ARG A 103 8.78 -15.96 3.30
CA ARG A 103 9.24 -14.58 3.06
C ARG A 103 8.07 -13.62 2.86
N SER A 104 7.10 -13.99 2.02
CA SER A 104 5.91 -13.17 1.79
C SER A 104 5.08 -12.99 3.07
N SER A 105 4.88 -14.05 3.85
CA SER A 105 4.17 -13.99 5.14
C SER A 105 4.86 -13.08 6.14
N ALA A 106 6.19 -13.12 6.24
CA ALA A 106 6.96 -12.22 7.08
C ALA A 106 6.84 -10.75 6.62
N ASN A 107 6.86 -10.52 5.30
CA ASN A 107 6.70 -9.18 4.73
C ASN A 107 5.29 -8.62 5.00
N ILE A 108 4.25 -9.42 4.79
CA ILE A 108 2.85 -9.09 5.09
C ILE A 108 2.71 -8.69 6.56
N ALA A 109 3.20 -9.52 7.50
CA ALA A 109 3.13 -9.22 8.92
C ALA A 109 3.85 -7.90 9.30
N HIS A 110 5.00 -7.63 8.67
CA HIS A 110 5.73 -6.38 8.89
C HIS A 110 5.00 -5.16 8.31
N LEU A 111 4.42 -5.27 7.12
CA LEU A 111 3.61 -4.21 6.50
C LEU A 111 2.36 -3.93 7.32
N GLU A 112 1.66 -4.97 7.79
CA GLU A 112 0.50 -4.85 8.67
C GLU A 112 0.84 -4.11 9.97
N LYS A 113 1.95 -4.47 10.61
CA LYS A 113 2.42 -3.80 11.82
C LYS A 113 2.71 -2.32 11.57
N ARG A 114 3.45 -1.99 10.50
CA ARG A 114 3.77 -0.59 10.15
C ARG A 114 2.52 0.22 9.80
N LEU A 115 1.53 -0.41 9.18
CA LEU A 115 0.24 0.20 8.87
C LEU A 115 -0.52 0.52 10.17
N GLN A 116 -0.60 -0.45 11.09
CA GLN A 116 -1.21 -0.26 12.42
C GLN A 116 -0.52 0.87 13.20
N ASP A 117 0.81 0.89 13.23
CA ASP A 117 1.58 1.94 13.89
C ASP A 117 1.29 3.33 13.29
N SER A 118 1.20 3.42 11.96
CA SER A 118 0.91 4.68 11.25
C SER A 118 -0.53 5.16 11.52
N CYS A 119 -1.50 4.25 11.55
CA CYS A 119 -2.90 4.54 11.92
C CYS A 119 -3.01 4.98 13.39
N ALA A 120 -2.30 4.32 14.30
CA ALA A 120 -2.28 4.69 15.72
C ALA A 120 -1.68 6.09 15.95
N GLN A 121 -0.62 6.45 15.20
CA GLN A 121 -0.04 7.78 15.21
C GLN A 121 -1.02 8.84 14.70
N LEU A 122 -1.72 8.57 13.59
CA LEU A 122 -2.73 9.49 13.05
C LEU A 122 -3.86 9.73 14.06
N LYS A 123 -4.36 8.67 14.71
CA LYS A 123 -5.40 8.76 15.74
C LYS A 123 -4.93 9.55 16.98
N THR A 124 -3.67 9.40 17.38
CA THR A 124 -3.08 10.15 18.49
C THR A 124 -2.98 11.64 18.17
N LEU A 125 -2.57 11.98 16.95
CA LEU A 125 -2.53 13.38 16.49
C LEU A 125 -3.94 13.97 16.38
N GLU A 126 -4.92 13.18 15.97
CA GLU A 126 -6.32 13.60 15.99
C GLU A 126 -6.76 13.92 17.41
N GLN A 127 -6.60 13.00 18.36
CA GLN A 127 -7.01 13.18 19.76
C GLN A 127 -6.36 14.41 20.43
N ARG A 128 -5.10 14.73 20.14
CA ARG A 128 -4.44 15.93 20.68
C ARG A 128 -5.06 17.24 20.20
N VAL A 129 -5.62 17.28 18.99
CA VAL A 129 -6.32 18.46 18.47
C VAL A 129 -7.61 18.69 19.24
N TRP A 130 -8.35 17.62 19.58
CA TRP A 130 -9.56 17.72 20.41
C TRP A 130 -9.26 18.21 21.83
N THR A 131 -8.22 17.68 22.49
CA THR A 131 -7.87 18.11 23.87
C THR A 131 -7.35 19.54 23.95
N THR A 132 -6.75 20.07 22.87
CA THR A 132 -6.22 21.45 22.86
C THR A 132 -7.35 22.49 22.78
N GLN A 133 -8.53 22.11 22.29
CA GLN A 133 -9.69 23.01 22.20
C GLN A 133 -10.47 23.12 23.52
N ASP A 134 -10.39 22.10 24.39
CA ASP A 134 -11.09 22.07 25.68
C ASP A 134 -10.25 22.60 26.87
N THR A 135 -8.94 22.81 26.69
CA THR A 135 -8.02 23.18 27.78
C THR A 135 -7.81 24.71 27.93
N SER A 136 -8.58 25.56 27.26
CA SER A 136 -8.63 27.01 27.58
C SER A 136 -9.46 27.35 28.82
N SER A 137 -10.04 26.34 29.49
CA SER A 137 -10.72 26.49 30.76
C SER A 137 -10.33 25.32 31.66
N SER A 138 -9.73 25.63 32.80
CA SER A 138 -9.28 24.73 33.88
C SER A 138 -7.92 24.04 33.69
N ALA A 139 -6.87 24.72 34.14
CA ALA A 139 -5.61 24.09 34.53
C ALA A 139 -5.36 24.37 36.02
N THR A 140 -5.68 23.38 36.86
CA THR A 140 -4.96 23.14 38.13
C THR A 140 -5.11 21.67 38.53
N SER A 141 -3.96 21.09 38.87
CA SER A 141 -3.74 19.90 39.70
C SER A 141 -3.42 18.57 39.00
N ALA A 142 -2.18 18.14 39.28
CA ALA A 142 -1.83 16.84 39.85
C ALA A 142 -1.04 15.85 38.97
N GLN A 143 -0.10 15.25 39.68
CA GLN A 143 1.11 14.55 39.29
C GLN A 143 0.96 13.06 39.66
N GLN A 144 1.59 12.18 38.88
CA GLN A 144 2.01 10.79 39.19
C GLN A 144 0.97 9.71 39.56
N GLN A 145 0.90 8.63 38.76
CA GLN A 145 1.53 7.33 39.06
C GLN A 145 1.32 6.29 37.93
N GLN A 146 2.32 5.40 37.76
CA GLN A 146 2.31 4.22 36.90
C GLN A 146 1.65 3.02 37.62
N GLN A 147 0.91 2.17 36.89
CA GLN A 147 1.32 0.80 36.48
C GLN A 147 0.14 -0.21 36.36
N GLN A 148 0.22 -0.99 35.28
CA GLN A 148 -0.28 -2.37 35.06
C GLN A 148 -1.69 -2.70 34.52
N GLN A 149 -1.67 -3.79 33.75
CA GLN A 149 -2.57 -4.28 32.71
C GLN A 149 -3.74 -5.11 33.29
N HIS A 150 -4.91 -5.08 32.64
CA HIS A 150 -5.51 -6.27 32.01
C HIS A 150 -6.83 -5.92 31.28
N SER A 151 -7.08 -6.70 30.22
CA SER A 151 -8.21 -6.76 29.30
C SER A 151 -9.62 -6.48 29.84
N THR A 152 -10.45 -5.81 29.04
CA THR A 152 -11.74 -6.37 28.58
C THR A 152 -12.38 -5.50 27.50
N SER A 153 -12.96 -6.19 26.53
CA SER A 153 -13.96 -5.72 25.58
C SER A 153 -15.11 -4.98 26.29
N ARG A 154 -15.35 -3.72 25.93
CA ARG A 154 -16.72 -3.20 25.73
C ARG A 154 -16.70 -1.89 24.96
N ASN A 155 -17.50 -1.86 23.91
CA ASN A 155 -17.87 -0.66 23.17
C ASN A 155 -18.35 0.44 24.12
N ASN A 156 -17.56 1.49 24.26
CA ASN A 156 -17.97 2.74 24.90
C ASN A 156 -18.13 3.80 23.81
N PHE A 157 -19.31 3.81 23.20
CA PHE A 157 -19.89 5.06 22.71
C PHE A 157 -20.25 5.88 23.93
N SER A 158 -19.50 6.94 24.19
CA SER A 158 -19.89 7.93 25.19
C SER A 158 -19.38 9.29 24.77
N ARG A 159 -20.30 10.10 24.22
CA ARG A 159 -20.65 11.45 24.72
C ARG A 159 -21.58 12.13 23.73
N LEU A 160 -22.88 11.78 23.79
CA LEU A 160 -23.88 12.83 23.73
C LEU A 160 -23.97 13.36 25.16
N SER A 161 -23.75 14.67 25.35
CA SER A 161 -24.02 15.33 26.62
C SER A 161 -25.45 15.05 27.05
N SER A 162 -25.61 14.57 28.28
CA SER A 162 -26.90 14.42 28.94
C SER A 162 -27.63 15.75 28.92
N PHE A 163 -28.69 15.84 28.12
CA PHE A 163 -29.76 16.81 28.37
C PHE A 163 -30.36 16.47 29.72
N HIS A 164 -30.05 17.29 30.72
CA HIS A 164 -30.68 17.21 32.03
C HIS A 164 -32.08 17.80 31.89
N PHE A 165 -33.07 16.95 31.62
CA PHE A 165 -34.46 17.35 31.85
C PHE A 165 -34.62 17.63 33.35
N PRO A 166 -35.21 18.77 33.76
CA PRO A 166 -35.69 18.91 35.13
C PRO A 166 -36.75 17.85 35.34
N ARG A 167 -36.44 16.86 36.17
CA ARG A 167 -37.41 15.89 36.65
C ARG A 167 -38.41 16.67 37.50
N ILE A 168 -39.58 16.96 36.93
CA ILE A 168 -40.72 17.49 37.67
C ILE A 168 -40.97 16.52 38.82
N ARG A 169 -40.66 16.98 40.03
CA ARG A 169 -41.02 16.30 41.26
C ARG A 169 -42.50 16.57 41.45
N THR A 170 -43.33 15.64 41.00
CA THR A 170 -44.72 15.54 41.47
C THR A 170 -44.68 15.45 42.99
N PRO A 171 -45.30 16.37 43.75
CA PRO A 171 -45.65 16.08 45.12
C PRO A 171 -46.69 14.96 45.04
N GLU A 172 -46.34 13.78 45.53
CA GLU A 172 -47.34 12.77 45.82
C GLU A 172 -48.37 13.40 46.75
N THR A 173 -49.59 13.46 46.23
CA THR A 173 -50.82 13.76 46.96
C THR A 173 -50.91 12.80 48.13
N SER A 174 -50.56 13.28 49.33
CA SER A 174 -50.90 12.61 50.57
C SER A 174 -52.42 12.59 50.67
N ALA A 175 -52.95 11.37 50.71
CA ALA A 175 -54.33 11.07 50.99
C ALA A 175 -54.85 11.90 52.17
N VAL A 176 -55.94 12.61 51.91
CA VAL A 176 -56.90 13.02 52.93
C VAL A 176 -57.66 11.76 53.31
N GLU A 177 -57.31 11.13 54.43
CA GLU A 177 -58.19 10.18 55.10
C GLU A 177 -58.03 10.32 56.62
N GLU A 178 -59.09 10.88 57.21
CA GLU A 178 -59.55 10.79 58.60
C GLU A 178 -58.51 10.76 59.73
N ALA A 179 -58.23 11.95 60.27
CA ALA A 179 -57.80 12.07 61.66
C ALA A 179 -58.99 11.75 62.59
N HIS A 180 -59.00 10.51 63.07
CA HIS A 180 -59.72 10.06 64.26
C HIS A 180 -59.49 11.02 65.45
N LEU A 181 -60.55 11.68 65.90
CA LEU A 181 -60.60 12.30 67.23
C LEU A 181 -60.93 11.23 68.27
N SER A 182 -60.09 11.15 69.31
CA SER A 182 -60.29 10.28 70.47
C SER A 182 -61.47 10.76 71.35
N PRO A 183 -62.14 9.84 72.07
CA PRO A 183 -63.30 10.14 72.90
C PRO A 183 -62.87 10.70 74.26
N VAL A 184 -63.53 11.77 74.71
CA VAL A 184 -63.47 12.21 76.11
C VAL A 184 -64.87 12.06 76.71
N SER A 185 -65.03 11.00 77.50
CA SER A 185 -66.03 10.92 78.56
C SER A 185 -65.60 11.86 79.69
N GLU A 186 -66.50 12.73 80.18
CA GLU A 186 -67.18 12.53 81.46
C GLU A 186 -68.05 13.74 81.86
N SER A 187 -69.21 13.37 82.42
CA SER A 187 -69.90 13.99 83.54
C SER A 187 -70.77 15.25 83.33
N LYS A 188 -72.04 15.04 83.69
CA LYS A 188 -73.14 16.00 83.74
C LYS A 188 -73.47 16.27 85.22
N GLU A 189 -73.73 17.55 85.51
CA GLU A 189 -74.52 18.14 86.62
C GLU A 189 -73.95 18.18 88.07
N HIS A 190 -73.55 19.39 88.51
CA HIS A 190 -74.24 20.13 89.59
C HIS A 190 -73.83 21.63 89.64
N CYS A 191 -74.82 22.52 89.78
CA CYS A 191 -74.80 24.02 89.88
C CYS A 191 -74.10 24.63 91.14
N PRO A 192 -73.97 25.98 91.38
CA PRO A 192 -74.29 27.21 90.60
C PRO A 192 -73.25 28.42 90.64
N VAL A 193 -73.41 29.44 89.74
CA VAL A 193 -72.94 30.88 89.76
C VAL A 193 -71.40 31.19 89.56
N PRO A 194 -70.90 32.30 88.93
CA PRO A 194 -71.49 33.43 88.18
C PRO A 194 -71.08 33.55 86.68
N GLU A 195 -71.91 34.25 85.90
CA GLU A 195 -72.00 34.20 84.43
C GLU A 195 -71.21 35.22 83.54
N PRO A 196 -70.23 36.06 83.98
CA PRO A 196 -69.58 36.99 83.05
C PRO A 196 -68.24 36.54 82.45
N VAL A 197 -67.55 35.51 82.98
CA VAL A 197 -66.14 35.20 82.60
C VAL A 197 -66.01 34.16 81.47
N LEU A 198 -66.93 33.18 81.38
CA LEU A 198 -66.84 32.10 80.39
C LEU A 198 -67.13 32.56 78.95
N LYS A 199 -68.04 33.53 78.79
CA LYS A 199 -68.40 34.11 77.49
C LYS A 199 -67.23 34.89 76.90
N GLN A 200 -66.48 35.62 77.73
CA GLN A 200 -65.29 36.37 77.31
C GLN A 200 -64.17 35.42 76.85
N PHE A 201 -63.91 34.34 77.58
CA PHE A 201 -62.89 33.34 77.23
C PHE A 201 -63.16 32.63 75.89
N LEU A 202 -64.43 32.27 75.62
CA LEU A 202 -64.83 31.68 74.34
C LEU A 202 -64.74 32.68 73.18
N VAL A 203 -65.11 33.95 73.43
CA VAL A 203 -64.95 35.05 72.47
C VAL A 203 -63.47 35.30 72.17
N ASP A 204 -62.60 35.25 73.16
CA ASP A 204 -61.16 35.46 72.97
C ASP A 204 -60.49 34.27 72.27
N LYS A 205 -60.94 33.04 72.55
CA LYS A 205 -60.48 31.83 71.83
C LYS A 205 -60.95 31.78 70.37
N THR A 206 -62.15 32.28 70.07
CA THR A 206 -62.64 32.39 68.69
C THR A 206 -61.95 33.51 67.93
N LYS A 207 -61.65 34.64 68.57
CA LYS A 207 -60.81 35.71 68.00
C LYS A 207 -59.40 35.20 67.70
N GLN A 208 -58.77 34.45 68.60
CA GLN A 208 -57.44 33.89 68.37
C GLN A 208 -57.43 32.95 67.15
N LYS A 209 -58.42 32.07 67.02
CA LYS A 209 -58.56 31.20 65.83
C LYS A 209 -58.82 31.99 64.55
N LEU A 210 -59.59 33.08 64.63
CA LEU A 210 -59.86 33.94 63.49
C LEU A 210 -58.58 34.68 63.03
N GLU A 211 -57.75 35.15 63.97
CA GLU A 211 -56.46 35.77 63.65
C GLU A 211 -55.46 34.76 63.07
N GLU A 212 -55.42 33.53 63.60
CA GLU A 212 -54.64 32.43 63.02
C GLU A 212 -55.09 32.11 61.58
N LEU A 213 -56.40 32.01 61.35
CA LEU A 213 -56.94 31.75 60.01
C LEU A 213 -56.65 32.91 59.04
N LYS A 214 -56.67 34.16 59.52
CA LYS A 214 -56.27 35.32 58.73
C LYS A 214 -54.79 35.28 58.37
N ALA A 215 -53.93 34.90 59.32
CA ALA A 215 -52.50 34.74 59.08
C ALA A 215 -52.23 33.67 58.01
N GLN A 216 -52.87 32.51 58.12
CA GLN A 216 -52.77 31.45 57.11
C GLN A 216 -53.29 31.89 55.73
N LEU A 217 -54.34 32.71 55.66
CA LEU A 217 -54.87 33.24 54.40
C LEU A 217 -53.90 34.26 53.75
N VAL A 218 -53.13 34.97 54.56
CA VAL A 218 -52.06 35.86 54.09
C VAL A 218 -50.86 35.04 53.61
N GLU A 219 -50.43 34.03 54.36
CA GLU A 219 -49.34 33.12 53.98
C GLU A 219 -49.66 32.39 52.67
N LEU A 220 -50.88 31.82 52.55
CA LEU A 220 -51.32 31.14 51.33
C LEU A 220 -51.38 32.09 50.11
N ARG A 221 -51.65 33.39 50.34
CA ARG A 221 -51.61 34.42 49.30
C ARG A 221 -50.18 34.77 48.89
N GLU A 222 -49.24 34.75 49.82
CA GLU A 222 -47.82 34.95 49.53
C GLU A 222 -47.26 33.75 48.76
N ASP A 223 -47.60 32.53 49.18
CA ASP A 223 -47.25 31.29 48.47
C ASP A 223 -47.82 31.25 47.06
N GLN A 224 -49.09 31.68 46.88
CA GLN A 224 -49.69 31.78 45.55
C GLN A 224 -48.88 32.72 44.64
N LYS A 225 -48.47 33.89 45.14
CA LYS A 225 -47.64 34.82 44.38
C LYS A 225 -46.26 34.25 44.07
N ALA A 226 -45.62 33.61 45.05
CA ALA A 226 -44.32 32.98 44.86
C ALA A 226 -44.37 31.90 43.78
N LEU A 227 -45.43 31.09 43.77
CA LEU A 227 -45.66 30.06 42.75
C LEU A 227 -45.92 30.66 41.37
N GLU A 228 -46.69 31.74 41.28
CA GLU A 228 -46.90 32.49 40.03
C GLU A 228 -45.58 33.06 39.49
N ASP A 229 -44.73 33.63 40.35
CA ASP A 229 -43.42 34.15 39.97
C ASP A 229 -42.47 33.03 39.50
N GLU A 230 -42.45 31.87 40.19
CA GLU A 230 -41.68 30.70 39.77
C GLU A 230 -42.16 30.14 38.43
N TRP A 231 -43.48 30.09 38.21
CA TRP A 231 -44.06 29.68 36.95
C TRP A 231 -43.65 30.61 35.80
N HIS A 232 -43.75 31.92 36.01
CA HIS A 232 -43.31 32.91 35.02
C HIS A 232 -41.82 32.81 34.72
N LYS A 233 -40.99 32.63 35.75
CA LYS A 233 -39.54 32.44 35.58
C LYS A 233 -39.22 31.20 34.76
N MET A 234 -39.92 30.09 35.02
CA MET A 234 -39.76 28.84 34.29
C MET A 234 -40.25 28.97 32.84
N ASP A 235 -41.36 29.67 32.59
CA ASP A 235 -41.89 29.92 31.25
C ASP A 235 -40.93 30.77 30.40
N GLU A 236 -40.37 31.85 30.97
CA GLU A 236 -39.36 32.67 30.30
C GLU A 236 -38.05 31.91 30.04
N ALA A 237 -37.59 31.11 31.01
CA ALA A 237 -36.42 30.24 30.81
C ALA A 237 -36.67 29.21 29.69
N TRP A 238 -37.85 28.58 29.66
CA TRP A 238 -38.20 27.62 28.61
C TRP A 238 -38.29 28.28 27.23
N LYS A 239 -38.87 29.49 27.12
CA LYS A 239 -38.89 30.26 25.87
C LYS A 239 -37.49 30.61 25.39
N ALA A 240 -36.61 31.02 26.30
CA ALA A 240 -35.22 31.32 26.00
C ALA A 240 -34.46 30.08 25.48
N ASP A 241 -34.59 28.94 26.16
CA ASP A 241 -33.97 27.67 25.76
C ASP A 241 -34.48 27.20 24.39
N LYS A 242 -35.80 27.32 24.15
CA LYS A 242 -36.40 26.99 22.86
C LYS A 242 -35.83 27.87 21.73
N GLN A 243 -35.68 29.17 21.98
CA GLN A 243 -35.12 30.10 21.00
C GLN A 243 -33.65 29.77 20.71
N GLN A 244 -32.86 29.52 21.75
CA GLN A 244 -31.46 29.13 21.62
C GLN A 244 -31.30 27.82 20.83
N MET A 245 -32.14 26.81 21.12
CA MET A 245 -32.12 25.54 20.39
C MET A 245 -32.44 25.75 18.91
N MET A 246 -33.41 26.61 18.60
CA MET A 246 -33.79 26.92 17.22
C MET A 246 -32.65 27.61 16.47
N GLU A 247 -31.98 28.58 17.08
CA GLU A 247 -30.82 29.27 16.52
C GLU A 247 -29.65 28.32 16.30
N PHE A 248 -29.36 27.45 17.27
CA PHE A 248 -28.33 26.43 17.14
C PHE A 248 -28.61 25.48 15.97
N LEU A 249 -29.86 25.03 15.82
CA LEU A 249 -30.26 24.15 14.73
C LEU A 249 -30.15 24.83 13.35
N GLN A 250 -30.49 26.11 13.27
CA GLN A 250 -30.32 26.90 12.05
C GLN A 250 -28.84 27.10 11.69
N GLU A 251 -27.98 27.35 12.68
CA GLU A 251 -26.54 27.50 12.48
C GLU A 251 -25.89 26.17 12.05
N GLU A 252 -26.27 25.04 12.67
CA GLU A 252 -25.83 23.72 12.23
C GLU A 252 -26.28 23.41 10.79
N LYS A 253 -27.52 23.76 10.43
CA LYS A 253 -28.01 23.61 9.05
C LYS A 253 -27.17 24.45 8.07
N ARG A 254 -26.82 25.68 8.43
CA ARG A 254 -25.94 26.54 7.61
C ARG A 254 -24.56 25.92 7.47
N ARG A 255 -23.94 25.49 8.57
CA ARG A 255 -22.61 24.85 8.54
C ARG A 255 -22.59 23.57 7.70
N HIS A 256 -23.66 22.77 7.74
CA HIS A 256 -23.80 21.60 6.87
C HIS A 256 -23.86 21.98 5.39
N TYR A 257 -24.66 22.98 5.04
CA TYR A 257 -24.76 23.47 3.67
C TYR A 257 -23.41 23.99 3.15
N ASP A 258 -22.70 24.79 3.94
CA ASP A 258 -21.39 25.32 3.54
C ASP A 258 -20.35 24.19 3.37
N LEU A 259 -20.40 23.16 4.23
CA LEU A 259 -19.54 22.00 4.12
C LEU A 259 -19.88 21.17 2.87
N GLU A 260 -21.16 21.00 2.54
CA GLU A 260 -21.61 20.31 1.33
C GLU A 260 -21.09 21.00 0.07
N VAL A 261 -21.18 22.33 0.02
CA VAL A 261 -20.62 23.13 -1.08
C VAL A 261 -19.11 22.93 -1.18
N GLN A 262 -18.37 23.03 -0.06
CA GLN A 262 -16.91 22.82 -0.07
C GLN A 262 -16.53 21.42 -0.55
N VAL A 263 -17.24 20.39 -0.09
CA VAL A 263 -17.00 19.00 -0.53
C VAL A 263 -17.27 18.87 -2.02
N ASN A 264 -18.35 19.47 -2.52
CA ASN A 264 -18.68 19.45 -3.94
C ASN A 264 -17.60 20.14 -4.80
N ASP A 265 -17.10 21.31 -4.38
CA ASP A 265 -16.02 22.02 -5.08
C ASP A 265 -14.74 21.18 -5.14
N VAL A 266 -14.37 20.55 -4.02
CA VAL A 266 -13.21 19.66 -3.94
C VAL A 266 -13.40 18.43 -4.84
N ILE A 267 -14.59 17.81 -4.85
CA ILE A 267 -14.89 16.69 -5.74
C ILE A 267 -14.77 17.11 -7.20
N GLN A 268 -15.31 18.27 -7.57
CA GLN A 268 -15.27 18.79 -8.93
C GLN A 268 -13.83 19.05 -9.39
N ILE A 269 -12.99 19.65 -8.54
CA ILE A 269 -11.57 19.89 -8.83
C ILE A 269 -10.84 18.55 -9.00
N ASN A 270 -11.01 17.60 -8.07
CA ASN A 270 -10.36 16.28 -8.15
C ASN A 270 -10.80 15.51 -9.41
N LEU A 271 -12.08 15.59 -9.79
CA LEU A 271 -12.58 14.94 -11.00
C LEU A 271 -11.94 15.54 -12.26
N ASN A 272 -11.79 16.87 -12.29
CA ASN A 272 -11.12 17.56 -13.38
C ASN A 272 -9.63 17.18 -13.47
N GLU A 273 -8.92 17.14 -12.34
CA GLU A 273 -7.52 16.71 -12.28
C GLU A 273 -7.35 15.27 -12.76
N ILE A 274 -8.21 14.34 -12.29
CA ILE A 274 -8.20 12.93 -12.75
C ILE A 274 -8.43 12.85 -14.26
N THR A 275 -9.35 13.65 -14.79
CA THR A 275 -9.65 13.66 -16.23
C THR A 275 -8.47 14.16 -17.04
N ASN A 276 -7.82 15.25 -16.59
CA ASN A 276 -6.64 15.78 -17.23
C ASN A 276 -5.47 14.77 -17.21
N LEU A 277 -5.19 14.18 -16.04
CA LEU A 277 -4.15 13.16 -15.90
C LEU A 277 -4.40 11.93 -16.77
N LYS A 278 -5.66 11.50 -16.91
CA LYS A 278 -6.03 10.40 -17.82
C LYS A 278 -5.75 10.76 -19.28
N GLN A 279 -6.04 12.00 -19.67
CA GLN A 279 -5.77 12.48 -21.02
C GLN A 279 -4.27 12.54 -21.32
N ASP A 280 -3.48 13.07 -20.37
CA ASP A 280 -2.01 13.11 -20.49
C ASP A 280 -1.42 11.69 -20.54
N LEU A 281 -1.94 10.77 -19.73
CA LEU A 281 -1.54 9.37 -19.76
C LEU A 281 -1.85 8.73 -21.11
N ALA A 282 -3.07 8.91 -21.64
CA ALA A 282 -3.45 8.39 -22.95
C ALA A 282 -2.56 8.95 -24.07
N CYS A 283 -2.31 10.26 -24.06
CA CYS A 283 -1.43 10.91 -25.05
C CYS A 283 0.01 10.37 -24.97
N THR A 284 0.54 10.18 -23.77
CA THR A 284 1.90 9.65 -23.58
C THR A 284 2.00 8.17 -23.92
N GLU A 285 0.95 7.39 -23.64
CA GLU A 285 0.83 5.99 -24.05
C GLU A 285 0.81 5.87 -25.58
N GLU A 286 -0.04 6.62 -26.28
CA GLU A 286 -0.08 6.63 -27.74
C GLU A 286 1.27 6.98 -28.36
N LYS A 287 1.94 8.00 -27.81
CA LYS A 287 3.29 8.40 -28.25
C LYS A 287 4.31 7.29 -28.00
N MET A 288 4.26 6.62 -26.86
CA MET A 288 5.17 5.51 -26.53
C MET A 288 4.93 4.32 -27.46
N VAL A 289 3.68 3.96 -27.70
CA VAL A 289 3.28 2.87 -28.60
C VAL A 289 3.74 3.18 -30.01
N TYR A 290 3.48 4.39 -30.52
CA TYR A 290 3.93 4.83 -31.84
C TYR A 290 5.47 4.77 -31.95
N GLN A 291 6.20 5.29 -30.97
CA GLN A 291 7.67 5.21 -30.97
C GLN A 291 8.19 3.78 -30.94
N SER A 292 7.53 2.87 -30.21
CA SER A 292 7.91 1.46 -30.19
C SER A 292 7.72 0.82 -31.56
N TYR A 293 6.58 1.09 -32.21
CA TYR A 293 6.27 0.60 -33.56
C TYR A 293 7.29 1.10 -34.58
N GLU A 294 7.61 2.40 -34.57
CA GLU A 294 8.62 2.99 -35.46
C GLU A 294 9.99 2.34 -35.28
N ARG A 295 10.45 2.12 -34.03
CA ARG A 295 11.72 1.42 -33.78
C ARG A 295 11.70 -0.02 -34.28
N THR A 296 10.58 -0.73 -34.12
CA THR A 296 10.45 -2.10 -34.65
C THR A 296 10.43 -2.11 -36.18
N ARG A 297 9.74 -1.14 -36.81
CA ARG A 297 9.70 -0.96 -38.26
C ARG A 297 11.10 -0.72 -38.83
N ASP A 298 11.87 0.18 -38.24
CA ASP A 298 13.23 0.48 -38.70
C ASP A 298 14.14 -0.77 -38.63
N ILE A 299 14.03 -1.57 -37.55
CA ILE A 299 14.78 -2.84 -37.43
C ILE A 299 14.32 -3.84 -38.50
N TRP A 300 13.01 -3.91 -38.75
CA TRP A 300 12.43 -4.81 -39.74
C TRP A 300 12.89 -4.46 -41.16
N GLU A 301 12.92 -3.18 -41.53
CA GLU A 301 13.42 -2.72 -42.83
C GLU A 301 14.91 -3.06 -43.03
N VAL A 302 15.73 -2.90 -41.98
CA VAL A 302 17.14 -3.32 -42.02
C VAL A 302 17.25 -4.84 -42.22
N MET A 303 16.44 -5.63 -41.52
CA MET A 303 16.42 -7.09 -41.67
C MET A 303 15.99 -7.51 -43.09
N GLU A 304 14.97 -6.88 -43.65
CA GLU A 304 14.51 -7.13 -45.03
C GLU A 304 15.60 -6.77 -46.05
N SER A 305 16.38 -5.71 -45.80
CA SER A 305 17.54 -5.36 -46.61
C SER A 305 18.62 -6.46 -46.59
N TYR A 306 18.90 -7.05 -45.42
CA TYR A 306 19.83 -8.17 -45.29
C TYR A 306 19.31 -9.42 -45.98
N GLN A 307 18.03 -9.74 -45.81
CA GLN A 307 17.39 -10.88 -46.47
C GLN A 307 17.46 -10.74 -47.99
N THR A 308 17.14 -9.56 -48.53
CA THR A 308 17.22 -9.27 -49.96
C THR A 308 18.65 -9.39 -50.47
N ARG A 309 19.63 -8.87 -49.73
CA ARG A 309 21.04 -8.96 -50.09
C ARG A 309 21.55 -10.41 -50.07
N LEU A 310 21.15 -11.18 -49.07
CA LEU A 310 21.49 -12.61 -48.96
C LEU A 310 20.90 -13.38 -50.14
N ALA A 311 19.63 -13.16 -50.48
CA ALA A 311 18.97 -13.79 -51.63
C ALA A 311 19.65 -13.43 -52.97
N LYS A 312 20.07 -12.17 -53.16
CA LYS A 312 20.83 -11.77 -54.35
C LYS A 312 22.19 -12.46 -54.44
N MET A 313 22.92 -12.53 -53.33
CA MET A 313 24.20 -13.25 -53.27
C MET A 313 24.03 -14.74 -53.52
N GLU A 314 22.99 -15.36 -52.96
CA GLU A 314 22.67 -16.77 -53.18
C GLU A 314 22.31 -17.04 -54.64
N MET A 315 21.50 -16.18 -55.27
CA MET A 315 21.16 -16.30 -56.68
C MET A 315 22.38 -16.14 -57.59
N GLN A 316 23.27 -15.18 -57.27
CA GLN A 316 24.54 -15.02 -57.99
C GLN A 316 25.44 -16.25 -57.83
N GLN A 317 25.54 -16.79 -56.61
CA GLN A 317 26.28 -18.01 -56.33
C GLN A 317 25.70 -19.20 -57.11
N GLN A 318 24.37 -19.36 -57.15
CA GLN A 318 23.72 -20.43 -57.90
C GLN A 318 23.95 -20.29 -59.41
N ALA A 319 23.90 -19.08 -59.98
CA ALA A 319 24.16 -18.84 -61.40
C ALA A 319 25.63 -19.14 -61.77
N GLN A 320 26.59 -18.64 -60.98
CA GLN A 320 28.01 -18.93 -61.20
C GLN A 320 28.34 -20.41 -60.98
N GLN A 321 27.67 -21.05 -60.01
CA GLN A 321 27.80 -22.48 -59.78
C GLN A 321 27.12 -23.29 -60.89
N GLN A 322 26.03 -22.86 -61.51
CA GLN A 322 25.44 -23.53 -62.68
C GLN A 322 26.38 -23.47 -63.88
N GLU A 323 26.92 -22.29 -64.21
CA GLU A 323 27.89 -22.14 -65.31
C GLU A 323 29.17 -22.95 -65.06
N ALA A 324 29.67 -22.95 -63.82
CA ALA A 324 30.79 -23.78 -63.39
C ALA A 324 30.42 -25.25 -63.10
N ARG A 325 29.15 -25.67 -63.13
CA ARG A 325 28.68 -27.05 -62.92
C ARG A 325 28.38 -27.74 -64.24
N GLU A 326 28.02 -27.02 -65.28
CA GLU A 326 27.84 -27.55 -66.63
C GLU A 326 29.18 -28.08 -67.22
N LEU A 327 30.31 -27.43 -66.92
CA LEU A 327 31.63 -27.81 -67.44
C LEU A 327 32.28 -29.04 -66.75
N PRO A 328 32.20 -29.26 -65.40
CA PRO A 328 32.85 -30.37 -64.71
C PRO A 328 31.89 -31.46 -64.20
N GLN A 329 30.56 -31.40 -64.38
CA GLN A 329 29.69 -32.50 -63.93
C GLN A 329 30.09 -33.85 -64.52
N ALA A 330 30.46 -33.85 -65.81
CA ALA A 330 30.93 -35.05 -66.51
C ALA A 330 32.28 -35.57 -65.96
N SER A 331 33.15 -34.70 -65.45
CA SER A 331 34.44 -35.09 -64.87
C SER A 331 34.28 -35.59 -63.43
N ILE A 332 33.38 -35.01 -62.65
CA ILE A 332 33.14 -35.36 -61.24
C ILE A 332 32.56 -36.78 -61.13
N TYR A 333 31.54 -37.15 -61.92
CA TYR A 333 31.00 -38.52 -61.87
C TYR A 333 32.03 -39.58 -62.34
N LYS A 334 32.92 -39.21 -63.27
CA LYS A 334 34.03 -40.07 -63.70
C LYS A 334 35.07 -40.28 -62.60
N LEU A 335 35.42 -39.22 -61.86
CA LEU A 335 36.29 -39.30 -60.69
C LEU A 335 35.67 -40.09 -59.54
N TYR A 336 34.38 -39.92 -59.27
CA TYR A 336 33.66 -40.73 -58.27
C TYR A 336 33.67 -42.22 -58.63
N GLY A 337 33.46 -42.57 -59.90
CA GLY A 337 33.57 -43.97 -60.36
C GLY A 337 34.99 -44.52 -60.19
N GLN A 338 36.02 -43.72 -60.48
CA GLN A 338 37.42 -44.10 -60.25
C GLN A 338 37.75 -44.26 -58.77
N LEU A 339 37.23 -43.38 -57.90
CA LEU A 339 37.41 -43.46 -56.46
C LEU A 339 36.73 -44.69 -55.86
N ILE A 340 35.50 -44.99 -56.28
CA ILE A 340 34.77 -46.19 -55.85
C ILE A 340 35.52 -47.43 -56.29
N ASN A 341 36.02 -47.47 -57.53
CA ASN A 341 36.82 -48.59 -58.01
C ASN A 341 38.13 -48.73 -57.24
N LEU A 342 38.83 -47.63 -56.96
CA LEU A 342 40.03 -47.63 -56.12
C LEU A 342 39.72 -48.18 -54.72
N LEU A 343 38.64 -47.70 -54.08
CA LEU A 343 38.22 -48.15 -52.76
C LEU A 343 37.86 -49.65 -52.77
N LEU A 344 37.20 -50.11 -53.83
CA LEU A 344 36.85 -51.52 -54.01
C LEU A 344 38.09 -52.40 -54.19
N THR A 345 39.08 -51.93 -54.97
CA THR A 345 40.37 -52.62 -55.10
C THR A 345 41.16 -52.65 -53.79
N LEU A 346 41.16 -51.55 -53.03
CA LEU A 346 41.82 -51.47 -51.73
C LEU A 346 41.15 -52.41 -50.71
N ALA A 347 39.82 -52.45 -50.68
CA ALA A 347 39.05 -53.37 -49.85
C ALA A 347 39.32 -54.83 -50.24
N ALA A 348 39.41 -55.14 -51.54
CA ALA A 348 39.75 -56.48 -52.02
C ALA A 348 41.17 -56.89 -51.61
N ILE A 349 42.15 -55.99 -51.72
CA ILE A 349 43.53 -56.24 -51.26
C ILE A 349 43.56 -56.45 -49.74
N LEU A 350 42.87 -55.62 -48.96
CA LEU A 350 42.75 -55.79 -47.51
C LEU A 350 42.11 -57.14 -47.15
N LEU A 351 41.09 -57.55 -47.90
CA LEU A 351 40.40 -58.82 -47.70
C LEU A 351 41.30 -60.01 -48.04
N VAL A 352 42.10 -59.91 -49.12
CA VAL A 352 43.14 -60.90 -49.44
C VAL A 352 44.21 -60.93 -48.35
N CYS A 353 44.69 -59.79 -47.88
CA CYS A 353 45.63 -59.70 -46.76
C CYS A 353 45.06 -60.31 -45.47
N ALA A 354 43.78 -60.08 -45.15
CA ALA A 354 43.13 -60.70 -44.01
C ALA A 354 43.00 -62.23 -44.18
N SER A 355 42.75 -62.71 -45.41
CA SER A 355 42.70 -64.14 -45.73
C SER A 355 44.08 -64.80 -45.64
N THR A 356 45.15 -64.12 -46.07
CA THR A 356 46.53 -64.63 -45.95
C THR A 356 47.01 -64.56 -44.49
N MET A 357 46.66 -63.52 -43.75
CA MET A 357 46.94 -63.40 -42.32
C MET A 357 46.18 -64.45 -41.50
N SER A 358 44.92 -64.74 -41.82
CA SER A 358 44.16 -65.80 -41.13
C SER A 358 44.67 -67.20 -41.47
N ALA A 359 45.07 -67.45 -42.72
CA ALA A 359 45.75 -68.69 -43.12
C ALA A 359 47.15 -68.84 -42.47
N CYS A 360 47.86 -67.73 -42.24
CA CYS A 360 49.15 -67.70 -41.53
C CYS A 360 49.00 -67.78 -40.00
N ALA A 361 47.88 -67.27 -39.44
CA ALA A 361 47.60 -67.31 -38.01
C ALA A 361 47.31 -68.73 -37.50
N LEU A 362 46.70 -69.59 -38.34
CA LEU A 362 46.40 -70.99 -38.00
C LEU A 362 47.65 -71.83 -37.61
N PRO A 363 48.81 -71.74 -38.29
CA PRO A 363 50.06 -72.36 -37.83
C PRO A 363 50.80 -71.58 -36.73
N LEU A 364 50.53 -70.28 -36.53
CA LEU A 364 51.25 -69.44 -35.56
C LEU A 364 50.70 -69.52 -34.12
N LEU A 365 49.42 -69.86 -33.94
CA LEU A 365 48.83 -70.01 -32.60
C LEU A 365 49.32 -71.25 -31.82
N ARG A 366 50.24 -72.04 -32.39
CA ARG A 366 50.79 -73.25 -31.75
C ARG A 366 52.19 -73.09 -31.13
N THR A 367 52.88 -71.95 -31.30
CA THR A 367 54.21 -71.72 -30.67
C THR A 367 54.35 -70.32 -30.06
N ARG A 368 54.59 -70.27 -28.74
CA ARG A 368 54.56 -69.06 -27.90
C ARG A 368 55.58 -67.97 -28.28
N TRP A 369 56.66 -68.34 -28.97
CA TRP A 369 57.73 -67.41 -29.32
C TRP A 369 57.42 -66.50 -30.53
N ARG A 370 56.58 -66.94 -31.47
CA ARG A 370 56.26 -66.13 -32.66
C ARG A 370 55.19 -65.07 -32.40
N ALA A 371 54.28 -65.31 -31.46
CA ALA A 371 53.30 -64.31 -31.00
C ALA A 371 53.98 -63.10 -30.34
N LEU A 372 55.07 -63.34 -29.59
CA LEU A 372 55.90 -62.26 -29.04
C LEU A 372 56.59 -61.46 -30.14
N THR A 373 57.12 -62.10 -31.18
CA THR A 373 57.79 -61.37 -32.27
C THR A 373 56.82 -60.49 -33.07
N THR A 374 55.59 -60.97 -33.34
CA THR A 374 54.57 -60.17 -34.03
C THR A 374 54.06 -59.01 -33.17
N LEU A 375 53.94 -59.20 -31.85
CA LEU A 375 53.55 -58.13 -30.93
C LEU A 375 54.66 -57.07 -30.82
N VAL A 376 55.92 -57.47 -30.80
CA VAL A 376 57.06 -56.54 -30.83
C VAL A 376 57.10 -55.77 -32.16
N LEU A 377 56.86 -56.41 -33.30
CA LEU A 377 56.77 -55.72 -34.59
C LEU A 377 55.60 -54.74 -34.64
N PHE A 378 54.43 -55.11 -34.09
CA PHE A 378 53.27 -54.23 -33.99
C PHE A 378 53.54 -53.03 -33.08
N MET A 379 54.17 -53.25 -31.93
CA MET A 379 54.60 -52.17 -31.04
C MET A 379 55.64 -51.26 -31.71
N LEU A 380 56.61 -51.82 -32.45
CA LEU A 380 57.56 -51.04 -33.23
C LEU A 380 56.88 -50.21 -34.32
N THR A 381 55.86 -50.75 -34.99
CA THR A 381 55.08 -49.99 -35.98
C THR A 381 54.29 -48.85 -35.32
N ILE A 382 53.72 -49.06 -34.13
CA ILE A 382 53.08 -47.98 -33.35
C ILE A 382 54.09 -46.92 -32.94
N VAL A 383 55.28 -47.31 -32.48
CA VAL A 383 56.33 -46.35 -32.09
C VAL A 383 56.81 -45.55 -33.28
N VAL A 384 57.06 -46.18 -34.43
CA VAL A 384 57.43 -45.47 -35.66
C VAL A 384 56.32 -44.53 -36.13
N TRP A 385 55.05 -44.94 -36.03
CA TRP A 385 53.92 -44.07 -36.36
C TRP A 385 53.79 -42.87 -35.42
N ASN A 386 54.04 -43.07 -34.13
CA ASN A 386 54.05 -41.98 -33.15
C ASN A 386 55.23 -41.03 -33.39
N TYR A 387 56.41 -41.57 -33.69
CA TYR A 387 57.59 -40.79 -34.05
C TYR A 387 57.40 -40.02 -35.38
N PHE A 388 56.77 -40.65 -36.37
CA PHE A 388 56.45 -40.05 -37.66
C PHE A 388 55.37 -38.98 -37.54
N SER A 389 54.33 -39.20 -36.74
CA SER A 389 53.30 -38.18 -36.50
C SER A 389 53.83 -36.98 -35.71
N HIS A 390 54.75 -37.21 -34.76
CA HIS A 390 55.44 -36.14 -34.05
C HIS A 390 56.38 -35.35 -34.98
N THR A 391 57.16 -36.02 -35.84
CA THR A 391 58.04 -35.35 -36.81
C THR A 391 57.25 -34.66 -37.92
N ALA A 392 56.14 -35.24 -38.38
CA ALA A 392 55.23 -34.61 -39.31
C ALA A 392 54.60 -33.34 -38.71
N GLN A 393 54.20 -33.32 -37.43
CA GLN A 393 53.73 -32.06 -36.80
C GLN A 393 54.81 -30.96 -36.72
N VAL A 394 56.09 -31.34 -36.57
CA VAL A 394 57.20 -30.38 -36.52
C VAL A 394 57.51 -29.81 -37.90
N GLU A 395 57.52 -30.65 -38.93
CA GLU A 395 57.69 -30.25 -40.33
C GLU A 395 56.48 -29.42 -40.82
N TRP A 396 55.24 -29.78 -40.49
CA TRP A 396 54.06 -29.01 -40.91
C TRP A 396 54.02 -27.58 -40.34
N LYS A 397 54.75 -27.29 -39.26
CA LYS A 397 54.89 -25.93 -38.70
C LYS A 397 55.93 -25.07 -39.42
N THR A 398 56.85 -25.64 -40.20
CA THR A 398 57.89 -24.86 -40.92
C THR A 398 57.47 -24.43 -42.33
N TRP A 399 56.36 -24.97 -42.85
CA TRP A 399 55.88 -24.70 -44.22
C TRP A 399 54.70 -23.70 -44.31
N LEU A 400 54.16 -23.16 -43.22
CA LEU A 400 53.25 -22.00 -43.28
C LEU A 400 54.05 -20.70 -43.11
N PRO A 401 54.16 -19.84 -44.15
CA PRO A 401 54.62 -18.47 -43.96
C PRO A 401 53.61 -17.74 -43.07
N SER A 402 54.07 -17.02 -42.05
CA SER A 402 53.22 -16.06 -41.35
C SER A 402 52.75 -15.01 -42.36
N ALA A 403 51.47 -15.04 -42.69
CA ALA A 403 50.80 -13.92 -43.33
C ALA A 403 50.52 -12.88 -42.24
N GLU A 404 51.36 -11.86 -42.21
CA GLU A 404 51.06 -10.55 -41.61
C GLU A 404 50.18 -9.74 -42.55
#